data_AF-A0A941W473-F1
#
_entry.id   AF-A0A941W473-F1
#
_cell.length_a   1.000
_cell.length_b   1.000
_cell.length_c   1.000
_cell.angle_alpha   90.00
_cell.angle_beta   90.00
_cell.angle_gamma   90.00
#
_symmetry.space_group_name_H-M   'P 1'
#
loop_
_entity.id
_entity.type
_entity.pdbx_description
1 polymer ?
#
loop_
_entity_poly.entity_id
_entity_poly.type
_entity_poly.pdbx_seq_one_letter_code
_entity_poly.pdbx_strand_id
1 'polypeptide(L)' 'MHSLKYVHWQDSEFFLGHFVDYPDYLTQGKSLEELKKNLESLYNDLISKEIPYIKKVDELKIA' A
#
# COMPACT_ATOMS: atom_id res chain seq x y z
N MET A 1 -18.08 -0.27 -3.25
CA MET A 1 -16.66 -0.20 -3.62
C MET A 1 -15.98 0.77 -2.68
N HIS A 2 -14.96 0.34 -1.96
CA HIS A 2 -14.15 1.22 -1.12
C HIS A 2 -12.86 1.56 -1.87
N SER A 3 -12.46 2.83 -1.88
CA SER A 3 -11.23 3.28 -2.53
C SER A 3 -10.22 3.68 -1.46
N LEU A 4 -9.04 3.06 -1.50
CA LEU A 4 -7.92 3.41 -0.64
C LEU A 4 -6.97 4.36 -1.37
N LYS A 5 -6.39 5.31 -0.63
CA LYS A 5 -5.32 6.16 -1.16
C LYS A 5 -4.02 5.38 -1.13
N TYR A 6 -3.24 5.47 -2.21
CA TYR A 6 -1.91 4.89 -2.31
C TYR A 6 -0.94 5.92 -2.88
N VAL A 7 0.31 5.83 -2.46
CA VAL A 7 1.42 6.59 -3.01
C VAL A 7 2.08 5.71 -4.06
N HIS A 8 2.45 6.28 -5.20
CA HIS A 8 3.24 5.57 -6.19
C HIS A 8 4.25 6.49 -6.86
N TRP A 9 5.34 5.90 -7.33
CA TRP A 9 6.36 6.55 -8.13
C TRP A 9 6.97 5.55 -9.11
N GLN A 10 7.74 6.03 -10.06
CA GLN A 10 8.50 5.19 -10.97
C GLN A 10 9.98 5.24 -10.59
N ASP A 11 10.59 4.08 -10.46
CA ASP A 11 12.04 3.92 -10.37
C ASP A 11 12.48 2.92 -11.44
N SER A 12 13.30 3.39 -12.38
CA SER A 12 13.77 2.60 -13.52
C SER A 12 12.59 1.98 -14.32
N GLU A 13 12.59 0.65 -14.50
CA GLU A 13 11.52 -0.07 -15.21
C GLU A 13 10.29 -0.41 -14.34
N PHE A 14 10.32 -0.06 -13.06
CA PHE A 14 9.29 -0.45 -12.09
C PHE A 14 8.46 0.74 -11.61
N PHE A 15 7.17 0.51 -11.47
CA PHE A 15 6.28 1.30 -10.65
C PHE A 15 6.25 0.71 -9.26
N LEU A 16 6.53 1.54 -8.26
CA LEU A 16 6.48 1.15 -6.85
C LEU A 16 5.34 1.89 -6.16
N GLY A 17 4.83 1.31 -5.08
CA GLY A 17 3.81 1.98 -4.28
C GLY A 17 3.38 1.22 -3.04
N HIS A 18 2.72 1.94 -2.17
CA HIS A 18 2.17 1.46 -0.90
C HIS A 18 0.89 2.24 -0.58
N PHE A 19 0.06 1.73 0.32
CA PHE A 19 -1.11 2.48 0.82
C PHE A 19 -0.67 3.59 1.78
N VAL A 20 -1.42 4.69 1.82
CA VAL A 20 -1.15 5.80 2.76
C VAL A 20 -1.22 5.31 4.21
N ASP A 21 -2.21 4.46 4.53
CA ASP A 21 -2.41 3.94 5.90
C ASP A 21 -1.39 2.85 6.30
N TYR A 22 -0.59 2.38 5.32
CA TYR A 22 0.37 1.28 5.45
C TYR A 22 1.68 1.61 4.74
N PRO A 23 2.40 2.67 5.17
CA PRO A 23 3.56 3.20 4.45
C PRO A 23 4.74 2.24 4.37
N ASP A 24 4.85 1.32 5.33
CA ASP A 24 5.96 0.37 5.43
C ASP A 24 5.77 -0.86 4.52
N TYR A 25 4.63 -0.97 3.83
CA TYR A 25 4.26 -2.15 3.04
C TYR A 25 4.33 -1.81 1.54
N LEU A 26 5.52 -1.96 0.99
CA LEU A 26 5.82 -1.64 -0.40
C LEU A 26 5.54 -2.80 -1.34
N THR A 27 5.02 -2.51 -2.52
CA THR A 27 4.96 -3.43 -3.65
C THR A 27 5.35 -2.72 -4.95
N GLN A 28 5.49 -3.49 -6.03
CA GLN A 28 5.94 -2.98 -7.32
C GLN A 28 5.31 -3.71 -8.50
N GLY A 29 5.39 -3.15 -9.70
CA GLY A 29 5.01 -3.81 -10.97
C GLY A 29 5.69 -3.15 -12.17
N LYS A 30 5.75 -3.82 -13.32
CA LYS A 30 6.33 -3.26 -14.56
C LYS A 30 5.40 -2.30 -15.29
N SER A 31 4.15 -2.20 -14.83
CA SER A 31 3.17 -1.22 -15.30
C SER A 31 2.31 -0.72 -14.13
N LEU A 32 1.64 0.42 -14.30
CA LEU A 32 0.69 0.92 -13.30
C LEU A 32 -0.47 -0.05 -13.04
N GLU A 33 -0.90 -0.82 -14.03
CA GLU A 33 -1.94 -1.85 -13.83
C GLU A 33 -1.44 -3.01 -12.97
N GLU A 34 -0.21 -3.46 -13.21
CA GLU A 34 0.41 -4.51 -12.40
C GLU A 34 0.64 -4.04 -10.97
N LEU A 35 1.13 -2.81 -10.77
CA LEU A 35 1.25 -2.22 -9.43
C LEU A 35 -0.10 -2.23 -8.70
N LYS A 36 -1.20 -1.86 -9.37
CA LYS A 36 -2.55 -1.86 -8.77
C LYS A 36 -3.02 -3.26 -8.38
N LYS A 37 -2.78 -4.27 -9.22
CA LYS A 37 -3.09 -5.67 -8.89
C LYS A 37 -2.30 -6.15 -7.67
N ASN A 38 -1.03 -5.77 -7.60
CA ASN A 38 -0.17 -6.16 -6.48
C ASN A 38 -0.56 -5.41 -5.18
N LEU A 39 -1.00 -4.15 -5.28
CA LEU A 39 -1.59 -3.42 -4.15
C LEU A 39 -2.91 -4.06 -3.67
N GLU A 40 -3.75 -4.57 -4.57
CA GLU A 40 -4.96 -5.30 -4.19
C GLU A 40 -4.64 -6.59 -3.42
N SER A 41 -3.67 -7.38 -3.90
CA SER A 41 -3.16 -8.55 -3.17
C SER A 41 -2.64 -8.16 -1.78
N LEU A 42 -1.79 -7.12 -1.72
CA LEU A 42 -1.24 -6.63 -0.47
C LEU A 42 -2.34 -6.20 0.52
N TYR A 43 -3.40 -5.55 0.04
CA TYR A 43 -4.52 -5.16 0.89
C TYR A 43 -5.20 -6.39 1.51
N ASN A 44 -5.44 -7.44 0.73
CA ASN A 44 -6.02 -8.68 1.22
C ASN A 44 -5.16 -9.33 2.31
N ASP A 45 -3.84 -9.33 2.14
CA ASP A 45 -2.90 -9.84 3.14
C ASP A 45 -2.91 -9.00 4.43
N LEU A 46 -3.05 -7.68 4.32
CA LEU A 46 -3.12 -6.77 5.48
C LEU A 46 -4.42 -6.92 6.28
N ILE A 47 -5.54 -7.26 5.63
CA ILE A 47 -6.83 -7.42 6.31
C ILE A 47 -7.11 -8.86 6.76
N SER A 48 -6.36 -9.85 6.28
CA SER A 48 -6.53 -11.27 6.66
C SER A 48 -6.31 -11.52 8.15
N LYS A 49 -5.61 -10.60 8.84
CA LYS A 49 -5.17 -10.71 10.25
C LYS A 49 -4.18 -11.86 10.50
N GLU A 50 -3.67 -12.49 9.46
CA GLU A 50 -2.67 -13.57 9.59
C GLU A 50 -1.26 -13.00 9.85
N ILE A 51 -1.01 -11.76 9.40
CA ILE A 51 0.24 -11.06 9.65
C ILE A 51 0.16 -10.34 11.00
N PRO A 52 0.97 -10.72 12.01
CA PRO A 52 1.02 -10.02 13.28
C PRO A 52 1.77 -8.68 13.14
N TYR A 53 1.57 -7.77 14.09
CA TYR A 53 2.31 -6.50 14.21
C TYR A 53 2.13 -5.54 13.01
N ILE A 54 0.94 -5.50 12.42
CA ILE A 54 0.64 -4.54 11.35
C ILE A 54 0.71 -3.11 11.88
N LYS A 55 1.58 -2.31 11.29
CA LYS A 55 1.73 -0.89 11.63
C LYS A 55 0.59 -0.07 10.99
N LYS A 56 0.16 0.97 11.71
CA LYS A 56 -0.93 1.86 11.32
C LYS A 56 -0.49 3.30 11.37
N VAL A 57 -1.00 4.09 10.43
CA VAL A 57 -0.95 5.55 10.49
C VAL A 57 -2.14 6.05 11.27
N ASP A 58 -1.92 7.05 12.11
CA ASP A 58 -2.96 7.75 12.87
C ASP A 58 -2.66 9.25 12.89
N GLU A 59 -3.68 10.06 13.12
CA GLU A 59 -3.60 11.51 13.15
C GLU A 59 -3.77 12.01 14.59
N LEU A 60 -2.74 12.68 15.12
CA LEU A 60 -2.82 13.36 16.40
C LEU A 60 -3.00 14.87 16.18
N LYS A 61 -4.13 15.42 16.66
CA LYS A 61 -4.33 16.87 16.69
C LYS A 61 -3.47 17.48 17.80
N ILE A 62 -2.60 18.42 17.43
CA ILE A 62 -1.78 19.20 18.35
C ILE A 62 -2.41 20.58 18.51
N ALA A 63 -2.36 21.13 19.73
CA ALA A 63 -2.83 22.47 20.07
C ALA A 63 -1.78 23.54 19.78
#